data_AF-A0A7X3RF98-F1
#
_entry.id   AF-A0A7X3RF98-F1
#
_cell.length_a   1.000
_cell.length_b   1.000
_cell.length_c   1.000
_cell.angle_alpha   90.00
_cell.angle_beta   90.00
_cell.angle_gamma   90.00
#
_symmetry.space_group_name_H-M   'P 1'
#
loop_
_entity.id
_entity.type
_entity.pdbx_description
1 polymer ?
#
loop_
_entity_poly.entity_id
_entity_poly.type
_entity_poly.pdbx_seq_one_letter_code
_entity_poly.pdbx_strand_id
1 'polypeptide(L)'
;MVKAWLIFVFMTVSSWGLYGVFLHQGQVAMADPVHGRYKAFLFVGLAYLLTAVIGSALMLVFNGSNWQFTGSGITWSFVAGLVGAIGAFGVLLAFGAGGRPAVVMSIVFAGAPIVNAVVATLSHPPAGGWGAVRWQFVAGILLAALGGCLVMLYRPTS
;
A
#
# COMPACT_ATOMS: atom_id res chain seq x y z
N MET A 1 28.11 3.45 0.57
CA MET A 1 27.30 2.37 1.16
C MET A 1 25.83 2.69 0.94
N VAL A 2 25.11 1.92 0.12
CA VAL A 2 23.64 2.05 0.04
C VAL A 2 23.09 1.67 1.41
N LYS A 3 22.28 2.54 2.01
CA LYS A 3 21.66 2.26 3.31
C LYS A 3 20.68 1.09 3.13
N ALA A 4 20.80 0.02 3.89
CA ALA A 4 20.01 -1.22 3.72
C ALA A 4 18.49 -0.97 3.66
N TRP A 5 17.97 0.05 4.32
CA TRP A 5 16.55 0.41 4.27
C TRP A 5 16.06 0.76 2.85
N LEU A 6 16.91 1.29 1.97
CA LEU A 6 16.54 1.59 0.58
C LEU A 6 16.22 0.31 -0.19
N ILE A 7 16.93 -0.78 0.08
CA ILE A 7 16.66 -2.09 -0.54
C ILE A 7 15.25 -2.55 -0.19
N PHE A 8 14.86 -2.44 1.09
CA PHE A 8 13.51 -2.81 1.53
C PHE A 8 12.44 -1.90 0.94
N VAL A 9 12.72 -0.59 0.77
CA VAL A 9 11.80 0.32 0.08
C VAL A 9 11.62 -0.08 -1.38
N PHE A 10 12.69 -0.36 -2.12
CA PHE A 10 12.56 -0.80 -3.52
C PHE A 10 11.88 -2.16 -3.65
N MET A 11 12.09 -3.07 -2.70
CA MET A 11 11.35 -4.31 -2.59
C MET A 11 9.85 -4.03 -2.42
N THR A 12 9.47 -3.13 -1.50
CA THR A 12 8.07 -2.73 -1.29
C THR A 12 7.47 -2.12 -2.56
N VAL A 13 8.17 -1.19 -3.22
CA VAL A 13 7.71 -0.56 -4.48
C VAL A 13 7.48 -1.63 -5.55
N SER A 14 8.40 -2.59 -5.68
CA SER A 14 8.28 -3.67 -6.67
C SER A 14 7.10 -4.60 -6.35
N SER A 15 6.97 -5.05 -5.10
CA SER A 15 5.88 -5.93 -4.68
C SER A 15 4.50 -5.29 -4.86
N TRP A 16 4.33 -4.04 -4.43
CA TRP A 16 3.08 -3.31 -4.57
C TRP A 16 2.79 -2.90 -6.02
N GLY A 17 3.81 -2.56 -6.81
CA GLY A 17 3.67 -2.30 -8.24
C GLY A 17 3.15 -3.52 -9.01
N LEU A 18 3.67 -4.71 -8.70
CA LEU A 18 3.24 -5.98 -9.32
C LEU A 18 1.89 -6.49 -8.77
N TYR A 19 1.54 -6.14 -7.53
CA TYR A 19 0.36 -6.65 -6.83
C TYR A 19 -0.92 -6.53 -7.67
N GLY A 20 -1.21 -5.37 -8.24
CA GLY A 20 -2.43 -5.17 -9.02
C GLY A 20 -2.52 -6.06 -10.26
N VAL A 21 -1.40 -6.27 -10.94
CA VAL A 21 -1.31 -7.14 -12.12
C VAL A 21 -1.54 -8.60 -11.73
N PHE A 22 -0.84 -9.08 -10.70
CA PHE A 22 -0.97 -10.46 -10.24
C PHE A 22 -2.33 -10.75 -9.62
N LEU A 23 -2.89 -9.80 -8.87
CA LEU A 23 -4.23 -9.94 -8.31
C LEU A 23 -5.27 -10.04 -9.42
N HIS A 24 -5.24 -9.14 -10.41
CA HIS A 24 -6.16 -9.19 -11.54
C HIS A 24 -6.05 -10.51 -12.31
N GLN A 25 -4.81 -10.96 -12.59
CA GLN A 25 -4.58 -12.26 -13.22
C GLN A 25 -5.16 -13.41 -12.39
N GLY A 26 -4.96 -13.39 -11.08
CA GLY A 26 -5.54 -14.37 -10.16
C GLY A 26 -7.07 -14.37 -10.19
N GLN A 27 -7.70 -13.19 -10.22
CA GLN A 27 -9.17 -13.08 -10.34
C GLN A 27 -9.69 -13.67 -11.66
N VAL A 28 -9.05 -13.37 -12.78
CA VAL A 28 -9.43 -13.89 -14.11
C VAL A 28 -9.24 -15.41 -14.16
N ALA A 29 -8.13 -15.92 -13.62
CA ALA A 29 -7.82 -17.35 -13.59
C ALA A 29 -8.76 -18.17 -12.70
N MET A 30 -9.47 -17.55 -11.75
CA MET A 30 -10.49 -18.24 -10.95
C MET A 30 -11.70 -18.69 -11.78
N ALA A 31 -11.87 -18.18 -13.02
CA ALA A 31 -12.93 -18.56 -13.96
C ALA A 31 -14.35 -18.54 -13.35
N ASP A 32 -14.57 -17.67 -12.36
CA ASP A 32 -15.83 -17.52 -11.64
C ASP A 32 -16.22 -16.02 -11.64
N PRO A 33 -17.20 -15.62 -12.47
CA PRO A 33 -17.55 -14.22 -12.66
C PRO A 33 -18.18 -13.57 -11.41
N VAL A 34 -18.74 -14.39 -10.50
CA VAL A 34 -19.42 -13.88 -9.30
C VAL A 34 -18.46 -13.85 -8.11
N HIS A 35 -17.80 -14.98 -7.81
CA HIS A 35 -17.02 -15.15 -6.59
C HIS A 35 -15.50 -15.17 -6.81
N GLY A 36 -15.02 -15.21 -8.06
CA GLY A 36 -13.59 -15.33 -8.37
C GLY A 36 -12.73 -14.27 -7.69
N ARG A 37 -13.26 -13.04 -7.56
CA ARG A 37 -12.60 -11.96 -6.83
C ARG A 37 -12.33 -12.29 -5.35
N TYR A 38 -13.33 -12.80 -4.64
CA TYR A 38 -13.20 -13.09 -3.22
C TYR A 38 -12.35 -14.34 -3.00
N LYS A 39 -12.45 -15.33 -3.90
CA LYS A 39 -11.56 -16.50 -3.91
C LYS A 39 -10.10 -16.07 -4.07
N ALA A 40 -9.79 -15.19 -5.04
CA ALA A 40 -8.43 -14.66 -5.19
C ALA A 40 -7.95 -13.89 -3.95
N PHE A 41 -8.81 -13.05 -3.36
CA PHE A 41 -8.46 -12.29 -2.16
C PHE A 41 -8.25 -13.16 -0.92
N LEU A 42 -8.96 -14.28 -0.80
CA LEU A 42 -8.73 -15.26 0.27
C LEU A 42 -7.29 -15.75 0.26
N PHE A 43 -6.73 -16.07 -0.91
CA PHE A 43 -5.33 -16.47 -1.05
C PHE A 43 -4.35 -15.32 -0.75
N VAL A 44 -4.71 -14.06 -1.01
CA VAL A 44 -3.95 -12.90 -0.52
C VAL A 44 -3.93 -12.87 1.00
N GLY A 45 -5.07 -13.11 1.66
CA GLY A 45 -5.16 -13.21 3.12
C GLY A 45 -4.29 -14.33 3.69
N LEU A 46 -4.27 -15.51 3.04
CA LEU A 46 -3.37 -16.59 3.41
C LEU A 46 -1.88 -16.20 3.26
N ALA A 47 -1.52 -15.49 2.19
CA ALA A 47 -0.16 -14.98 2.03
C ALA A 47 0.21 -13.95 3.11
N TYR A 48 -0.73 -13.13 3.57
CA TYR A 48 -0.53 -12.20 4.69
C TYR A 48 -0.32 -12.97 6.01
N LEU A 49 -1.03 -14.06 6.25
CA LEU A 49 -0.77 -14.93 7.40
C LEU A 49 0.67 -15.45 7.38
N LEU A 50 1.12 -15.98 6.24
CA LEU A 50 2.49 -16.51 6.10
C LEU A 50 3.55 -15.42 6.33
N THR A 51 3.37 -14.24 5.75
CA THR A 51 4.40 -13.19 5.79
C THR A 51 4.34 -12.35 7.06
N ALA A 52 3.16 -11.86 7.43
CA ALA A 52 2.99 -10.92 8.53
C ALA A 52 2.96 -11.62 9.89
N VAL A 53 2.43 -12.84 9.99
CA VAL A 53 2.36 -13.59 11.27
C VAL A 53 3.55 -14.53 11.39
N ILE A 54 3.70 -15.48 10.47
CA ILE A 54 4.79 -16.48 10.58
C ILE A 54 6.14 -15.80 10.36
N GLY A 55 6.27 -14.96 9.33
CA GLY A 55 7.50 -14.23 9.06
C GLY A 55 7.96 -13.32 10.21
N SER A 56 7.03 -12.56 10.82
CA SER A 56 7.38 -11.71 11.97
C SER A 56 7.70 -12.54 13.22
N ALA A 57 6.96 -13.62 13.49
CA ALA A 57 7.26 -14.53 14.59
C ALA A 57 8.66 -15.17 14.47
N LEU A 58 9.03 -15.64 13.28
CA LEU A 58 10.38 -16.16 13.04
C LEU A 58 11.45 -15.10 13.29
N MET A 59 11.25 -13.86 12.84
CA MET A 59 12.17 -12.76 13.13
C MET A 59 12.27 -12.45 14.62
N LEU A 60 11.17 -12.51 15.37
CA LEU A 60 11.20 -12.31 16.83
C LEU A 60 11.99 -13.42 17.53
N VAL A 61 11.83 -14.69 17.09
CA VAL A 61 12.61 -15.82 17.61
C VAL A 61 14.09 -15.65 17.30
N PHE A 62 14.46 -15.39 16.05
CA PHE A 62 15.86 -15.27 15.63
C PHE A 62 16.57 -14.08 16.26
N ASN A 63 15.84 -13.02 16.59
CA ASN A 63 16.39 -11.85 17.28
C ASN A 63 16.30 -11.95 18.81
N GLY A 64 15.88 -13.08 19.38
CA GLY A 64 15.86 -13.31 20.82
C GLY A 64 14.89 -12.40 21.58
N SER A 65 13.74 -12.08 20.98
CA SER A 65 12.73 -11.22 21.61
C SER A 65 12.25 -11.77 22.96
N ASN A 66 11.96 -10.88 23.90
CA ASN A 66 11.34 -11.22 25.19
C ASN A 66 9.80 -11.38 25.11
N TRP A 67 9.20 -11.18 23.93
CA TRP A 67 7.76 -11.27 23.68
C TRP A 67 6.88 -10.38 24.56
N GLN A 68 7.46 -9.33 25.14
CA GLN A 68 6.70 -8.33 25.88
C GLN A 68 6.20 -7.25 24.93
N PHE A 69 4.89 -7.06 24.90
CA PHE A 69 4.23 -6.10 24.03
C PHE A 69 3.50 -5.03 24.86
N THR A 70 3.54 -3.78 24.39
CA THR A 70 2.78 -2.69 25.01
C THR A 70 1.37 -2.65 24.41
N GLY A 71 0.35 -2.33 25.22
CA GLY A 71 -1.04 -2.25 24.75
C GLY A 71 -1.21 -1.24 23.60
N SER A 72 -0.58 -0.07 23.71
CA SER A 72 -0.57 0.94 22.63
C SER A 72 0.09 0.42 21.35
N GLY A 73 1.22 -0.29 21.46
CA GLY A 73 1.91 -0.88 20.32
C GLY A 73 1.05 -1.92 19.59
N ILE A 74 0.33 -2.76 20.34
CA ILE A 74 -0.63 -3.73 19.77
C ILE A 74 -1.74 -2.99 19.02
N THR A 75 -2.39 -2.01 19.64
CA THR A 75 -3.51 -1.29 19.04
C THR A 75 -3.12 -0.59 17.75
N TRP A 76 -2.04 0.19 17.75
CA TRP A 76 -1.60 0.91 16.54
C TRP A 76 -1.13 -0.01 15.43
N SER A 77 -0.44 -1.10 15.76
CA SER A 77 -0.02 -2.11 14.77
C SER A 77 -1.23 -2.83 14.16
N PHE A 78 -2.23 -3.14 14.96
CA PHE A 78 -3.47 -3.76 14.49
C PHE A 78 -4.26 -2.84 13.57
N VAL A 79 -4.45 -1.57 13.97
CA VAL A 79 -5.11 -0.55 13.12
C VAL A 79 -4.34 -0.36 11.81
N ALA A 80 -3.01 -0.29 11.85
CA ALA A 80 -2.20 -0.20 10.63
C ALA A 80 -2.41 -1.42 9.71
N GLY A 81 -2.47 -2.63 10.28
CA GLY A 81 -2.79 -3.86 9.54
C GLY A 81 -4.17 -3.82 8.90
N LEU A 82 -5.20 -3.35 9.62
CA LEU A 82 -6.55 -3.18 9.09
C LEU A 82 -6.59 -2.19 7.93
N VAL A 83 -5.96 -1.02 8.07
CA VAL A 83 -5.91 -0.01 7.00
C VAL A 83 -5.27 -0.59 5.73
N GLY A 84 -4.17 -1.34 5.87
CA GLY A 84 -3.52 -2.01 4.74
C GLY A 84 -4.40 -3.08 4.09
N ALA A 85 -5.07 -3.92 4.89
CA ALA A 85 -5.97 -4.97 4.40
C ALA A 85 -7.21 -4.39 3.70
N ILE A 86 -7.81 -3.33 4.26
CA ILE A 86 -8.93 -2.61 3.65
C ILE A 86 -8.49 -1.98 2.32
N GLY A 87 -7.30 -1.38 2.25
CA GLY A 87 -6.75 -0.84 1.01
C GLY A 87 -6.61 -1.91 -0.08
N ALA A 88 -6.03 -3.07 0.25
CA ALA A 88 -5.91 -4.20 -0.65
C ALA A 88 -7.29 -4.74 -1.11
N PHE A 89 -8.26 -4.81 -0.20
CA PHE A 89 -9.63 -5.18 -0.53
C PHE A 89 -10.31 -4.14 -1.43
N GLY A 90 -10.05 -2.85 -1.23
CA GLY A 90 -10.52 -1.78 -2.09
C GLY A 90 -10.02 -1.91 -3.53
N VAL A 91 -8.75 -2.29 -3.73
CA VAL A 91 -8.20 -2.60 -5.07
C VAL A 91 -8.98 -3.74 -5.73
N LEU A 92 -9.28 -4.80 -4.98
CA LEU A 92 -10.08 -5.92 -5.46
C LEU A 92 -11.48 -5.48 -5.90
N LEU A 93 -12.15 -4.66 -5.09
CA LEU A 93 -13.47 -4.12 -5.41
C LEU A 93 -13.43 -3.20 -6.64
N ALA A 94 -12.39 -2.38 -6.77
CA ALA A 94 -12.20 -1.53 -7.94
C ALA A 94 -12.05 -2.34 -9.24
N PHE A 95 -11.27 -3.44 -9.22
CA PHE A 95 -11.21 -4.37 -10.35
C PHE A 95 -12.56 -5.01 -10.64
N GLY A 96 -13.27 -5.41 -9.58
CA GLY A 96 -14.63 -5.95 -9.68
C GLY A 96 -15.68 -4.96 -10.21
N ALA A 97 -15.39 -3.66 -10.19
CA ALA A 97 -16.20 -2.58 -10.76
C ALA A 97 -15.73 -2.16 -12.17
N GLY A 98 -14.82 -2.92 -12.80
CA GLY A 98 -14.32 -2.66 -14.15
C GLY A 98 -13.04 -1.80 -14.22
N GLY A 99 -12.44 -1.50 -13.06
CA GLY A 99 -11.15 -0.81 -12.98
C GLY A 99 -10.03 -1.67 -13.60
N ARG A 100 -9.20 -1.05 -14.46
CA ARG A 100 -8.03 -1.73 -15.05
C ARG A 100 -6.82 -1.59 -14.14
N PRO A 101 -5.96 -2.63 -13.99
CA PRO A 101 -4.78 -2.58 -13.13
C PRO A 101 -3.92 -1.33 -13.32
N ALA A 102 -3.56 -1.00 -14.56
CA ALA A 102 -2.73 0.18 -14.83
C ALA A 102 -3.35 1.50 -14.33
N VAL A 103 -4.68 1.64 -14.40
CA VAL A 103 -5.38 2.86 -13.96
C VAL A 103 -5.50 2.88 -12.44
N VAL A 104 -6.07 1.82 -11.86
CA VAL A 104 -6.34 1.73 -10.41
C VAL A 104 -5.04 1.86 -9.62
N MET A 105 -3.99 1.13 -10.00
CA MET A 105 -2.72 1.17 -9.29
C MET A 105 -2.06 2.55 -9.41
N SER A 106 -2.19 3.24 -10.55
CA SER A 106 -1.66 4.60 -10.71
C SER A 106 -2.36 5.61 -9.79
N ILE A 107 -3.70 5.53 -9.64
CA ILE A 107 -4.45 6.36 -8.69
C ILE A 107 -3.96 6.10 -7.27
N VAL A 108 -3.89 4.82 -6.88
CA VAL A 108 -3.53 4.43 -5.51
C VAL A 108 -2.12 4.90 -5.17
N PHE A 109 -1.14 4.66 -6.02
CA PHE A 109 0.25 5.01 -5.72
C PHE A 109 0.59 6.49 -5.91
N ALA A 110 -0.16 7.23 -6.72
CA ALA A 110 -0.07 8.69 -6.74
C ALA A 110 -0.78 9.34 -5.54
N GLY A 111 -1.91 8.77 -5.12
CA GLY A 111 -2.74 9.31 -4.04
C GLY A 111 -2.24 8.97 -2.63
N ALA A 112 -1.68 7.78 -2.40
CA ALA A 112 -1.23 7.37 -1.07
C ALA A 112 -0.18 8.31 -0.45
N PRO A 113 0.84 8.79 -1.19
CA PRO A 113 1.76 9.80 -0.67
C PRO A 113 1.08 11.11 -0.28
N ILE A 114 0.02 11.51 -0.99
CA ILE A 114 -0.74 12.73 -0.72
C ILE A 114 -1.52 12.59 0.59
N VAL A 115 -2.23 11.48 0.77
CA VAL A 115 -2.93 11.18 2.02
C VAL A 115 -1.96 11.16 3.20
N ASN A 116 -0.81 10.48 3.03
CA ASN A 116 0.23 10.45 4.05
C ASN A 116 0.78 11.85 4.36
N ALA A 117 1.05 12.66 3.34
CA ALA A 117 1.54 14.03 3.51
C ALA A 117 0.55 14.90 4.30
N VAL A 118 -0.75 14.82 3.99
CA VAL A 118 -1.80 15.54 4.70
C VAL A 118 -1.89 15.07 6.16
N VAL A 119 -2.03 13.77 6.39
CA VAL A 119 -2.17 13.21 7.75
C VAL A 119 -0.94 13.51 8.59
N ALA A 120 0.27 13.36 8.05
CA ALA A 120 1.50 13.65 8.76
C ALA A 120 1.62 15.14 9.13
N THR A 121 1.27 16.04 8.21
CA THR A 121 1.32 17.48 8.46
C THR A 121 0.27 17.92 9.49
N LEU A 122 -0.92 17.32 9.47
CA LEU A 122 -1.97 17.60 10.46
C LEU A 122 -1.63 17.02 11.84
N SER A 123 -1.05 15.82 11.89
CA SER A 123 -0.69 15.17 13.16
C SER A 123 0.55 15.78 13.80
N HIS A 124 1.47 16.30 12.99
CA HIS A 124 2.70 16.96 13.41
C HIS A 124 2.84 18.30 12.70
N PRO A 125 2.09 19.33 13.12
CA PRO A 125 2.14 20.64 12.49
C PRO A 125 3.54 21.26 12.56
N PRO A 126 3.99 21.98 11.52
CA PRO A 126 5.32 22.61 11.53
C PRO A 126 5.46 23.59 12.69
N ALA A 127 6.65 23.63 13.30
CA ALA A 127 6.93 24.50 14.45
C ALA A 127 6.67 26.01 14.19
N GLY A 128 6.78 26.45 12.93
CA GLY A 128 6.47 27.82 12.50
C GLY A 128 5.06 28.02 11.94
N GLY A 129 4.14 27.07 12.19
CA GLY A 129 2.79 27.06 11.63
C GLY A 129 2.75 26.73 10.13
N TRP A 130 1.58 26.89 9.52
CA TRP A 130 1.36 26.57 8.10
C TRP A 130 2.20 27.41 7.13
N GLY A 131 2.65 28.61 7.54
CA GLY A 131 3.57 29.43 6.77
C GLY A 131 4.99 28.86 6.66
N ALA A 132 5.37 27.91 7.53
CA ALA A 132 6.65 27.22 7.47
C ALA A 132 6.64 26.00 6.52
N VAL A 133 5.47 25.63 5.96
CA VAL A 133 5.40 24.61 4.93
C VAL A 133 6.10 25.13 3.69
N ARG A 134 7.22 24.49 3.33
CA ARG A 134 8.00 24.86 2.15
C ARG A 134 7.16 24.61 0.90
N TRP A 135 7.10 25.59 -0.01
CA TRP A 135 6.30 25.47 -1.23
C TRP A 135 6.69 24.25 -2.08
N GLN A 136 7.96 23.80 -2.03
CA GLN A 136 8.42 22.60 -2.74
C GLN A 136 7.68 21.33 -2.30
N PHE A 137 7.28 21.25 -1.02
CA PHE A 137 6.49 20.12 -0.51
C PHE A 137 5.11 20.08 -1.16
N VAL A 138 4.45 21.25 -1.23
CA VAL A 138 3.15 21.40 -1.89
C VAL A 138 3.28 21.12 -3.40
N ALA A 139 4.31 21.65 -4.04
CA ALA A 139 4.60 21.36 -5.44
C ALA A 139 4.83 19.86 -5.69
N GLY A 140 5.55 19.17 -4.80
CA GLY A 140 5.75 17.72 -4.87
C GLY A 140 4.44 16.93 -4.81
N ILE A 141 3.51 17.33 -3.94
CA ILE A 141 2.15 16.74 -3.86
C ILE A 141 1.40 16.92 -5.18
N LEU A 142 1.44 18.13 -5.74
CA LEU A 142 0.79 18.43 -7.03
C LEU A 142 1.42 17.62 -8.17
N LEU A 143 2.75 17.53 -8.21
CA LEU A 143 3.47 16.75 -9.21
C LEU A 143 3.19 15.25 -9.10
N ALA A 144 3.02 14.71 -7.89
CA ALA A 144 2.60 13.32 -7.69
C ALA A 144 1.19 13.08 -8.27
N ALA A 145 0.24 13.97 -7.98
CA ALA A 145 -1.11 13.91 -8.53
C ALA A 145 -1.11 14.00 -10.06
N LEU A 146 -0.37 14.97 -10.61
CA LEU A 146 -0.23 15.17 -12.06
C LEU A 146 0.43 13.96 -12.72
N GLY A 147 1.50 13.42 -12.14
CA GLY A 147 2.17 12.22 -12.64
C GLY A 147 1.23 11.02 -12.71
N GLY A 148 0.48 10.77 -11.63
CA GLY A 148 -0.57 9.74 -11.63
C GLY A 148 -1.62 9.97 -12.72
N CYS A 149 -2.08 11.22 -12.88
CA CYS A 149 -3.04 11.60 -13.91
C CYS A 149 -2.53 11.32 -15.33
N LEU A 150 -1.29 11.72 -15.63
CA LEU A 150 -0.66 11.50 -16.93
C LEU A 150 -0.53 10.00 -17.24
N VAL A 151 -0.08 9.19 -16.28
CA VAL A 151 0.04 7.73 -16.47
C VAL A 151 -1.32 7.10 -16.74
N MET A 152 -2.37 7.55 -16.06
CA MET A 152 -3.73 7.05 -16.31
C MET A 152 -4.26 7.43 -17.69
N LEU A 153 -4.14 8.71 -18.07
CA LEU A 153 -4.71 9.25 -19.31
C LEU A 153 -3.99 8.72 -20.55
N TYR A 154 -2.66 8.66 -20.51
CA TYR A 154 -1.81 8.30 -21.65
C TYR A 154 -1.28 6.86 -21.59
N ARG A 155 -1.92 5.98 -20.81
CA ARG A 155 -1.59 4.56 -20.81
C ARG A 155 -1.75 3.96 -22.22
N PRO A 156 -0.88 3.04 -22.66
CA PRO A 156 -1.05 2.37 -23.93
C PRO A 156 -2.38 1.61 -23.98
N THR A 157 -3.10 1.72 -25.09
CA THR A 157 -4.22 0.82 -25.39
C THR A 157 -3.65 -0.46 -25.98
N SER A 158 -3.64 -1.52 -25.20
CA SER A 158 -3.37 -2.90 -25.63
C SER A 158 -4.51 -3.78 -25.16
#